data_AF-A0A7S1GCY7-F1
#
_entry.id   AF-A0A7S1GCY7-F1
#
_cell.length_a   1.000
_cell.length_b   1.000
_cell.length_c   1.000
_cell.angle_alpha   90.00
_cell.angle_beta   90.00
_cell.angle_gamma   90.00
#
_symmetry.space_group_name_H-M   'P 1'
#
loop_
_entity.id
_entity.type
_entity.pdbx_description
1 polymer ?
#
loop_
_entity_poly.entity_id
_entity_poly.type
_entity_poly.pdbx_seq_one_letter_code
_entity_poly.pdbx_strand_id
1 'polypeptide(L)'
;SGGATAAAMADRFYDYDDAEEAGERGSDFLLPDGVKDFLREFATAVRRGSLYDITRCYTTEWGKLTDRYYQRTPWPTEADIAPLVGHDRTFLVLYRLLYHKHVMTNLTKHAPAKPSQYADSWDTYLEFFALVLEDAADGGDGDGDGDGDG
;
A
#
# COMPACT_ATOMS: atom_id res chain seq x y z
N SER A 1 -2.53 17.94 19.69
CA SER A 1 -1.94 18.80 18.65
C SER A 1 -2.01 18.20 17.22
N GLY A 2 -2.33 16.91 17.02
CA GLY A 2 -2.34 16.25 15.70
C GLY A 2 -3.48 16.59 14.70
N GLY A 3 -4.12 17.75 14.79
CA GLY A 3 -5.20 18.14 13.87
C GLY A 3 -4.73 18.80 12.57
N ALA A 4 -3.54 19.41 12.59
CA ALA A 4 -3.04 20.22 11.47
C ALA A 4 -2.52 19.39 10.28
N THR A 5 -2.01 18.18 10.52
CA THR A 5 -1.44 17.31 9.47
C THR A 5 -2.51 16.65 8.62
N ALA A 6 -3.62 16.22 9.22
CA ALA A 6 -4.74 15.60 8.51
C ALA A 6 -5.47 16.60 7.59
N ALA A 7 -5.61 17.86 8.02
CA ALA A 7 -6.21 18.91 7.20
C ALA A 7 -5.36 19.25 5.97
N ALA A 8 -4.04 19.31 6.11
CA ALA A 8 -3.12 19.55 4.99
C ALA A 8 -3.12 18.39 3.97
N MET A 9 -3.27 17.14 4.44
CA MET A 9 -3.42 15.97 3.55
C MET A 9 -4.79 15.92 2.85
N ALA A 10 -5.84 16.43 3.49
CA ALA A 10 -7.18 16.51 2.91
C ALA A 10 -7.28 17.54 1.77
N ASP A 11 -6.56 18.65 1.86
CA ASP A 11 -6.54 19.67 0.80
C ASP A 11 -5.85 19.12 -0.46
N ARG A 12 -4.79 18.32 -0.27
CA ARG A 12 -4.07 17.61 -1.34
C ARG A 12 -4.89 16.52 -2.04
N PHE A 13 -5.99 16.07 -1.42
CA PHE A 13 -6.88 15.04 -1.98
C PHE A 13 -7.74 15.56 -3.14
N TYR A 14 -7.99 16.88 -3.21
CA TYR A 14 -8.78 17.46 -4.29
C TYR A 14 -8.00 17.67 -5.59
N ASP A 15 -6.66 17.59 -5.53
CA ASP A 15 -5.75 17.97 -6.61
C ASP A 15 -4.76 16.84 -6.97
N TYR A 16 -5.30 15.66 -7.25
CA TYR A 16 -4.52 14.48 -7.63
C TYR A 16 -3.84 14.63 -9.01
N ASP A 17 -4.28 15.57 -9.84
CA ASP A 17 -3.66 15.86 -11.15
C ASP A 17 -2.48 16.86 -11.05
N ASP A 18 -2.44 17.73 -10.03
CA ASP A 18 -1.36 18.72 -9.81
C ASP A 18 -0.29 18.24 -8.80
N ALA A 19 -0.54 17.14 -8.10
CA ALA A 19 0.35 16.62 -7.06
C ALA A 19 1.57 15.83 -7.59
N GLU A 20 1.57 15.38 -8.85
CA GLU A 20 2.75 14.73 -9.45
C GLU A 20 3.94 15.69 -9.60
N GLU A 21 3.71 17.00 -9.68
CA GLU A 21 4.79 18.00 -9.83
C GLU A 21 5.40 18.45 -8.49
N ALA A 22 4.86 18.01 -7.34
CA ALA A 22 5.21 18.53 -6.01
C ALA A 22 5.80 17.47 -5.03
N GLY A 23 6.58 16.52 -5.53
CA GLY A 23 6.93 15.29 -4.80
C GLY A 23 8.33 15.15 -4.20
N GLU A 24 9.19 16.19 -4.13
CA GLU A 24 10.59 16.03 -3.62
C GLU A 24 10.82 16.48 -2.16
N ARG A 25 9.79 16.49 -1.30
CA ARG A 25 9.99 16.75 0.15
C ARG A 25 9.52 15.56 0.98
N GLY A 26 10.49 14.82 1.53
CA GLY A 26 10.29 13.65 2.36
C GLY A 26 9.20 13.82 3.41
N SER A 27 8.07 13.16 3.18
CA SER A 27 6.85 13.17 3.99
C SER A 27 6.91 12.24 5.19
N ASP A 28 8.00 11.49 5.36
CA ASP A 28 8.20 10.55 6.47
C ASP A 28 8.13 11.27 7.83
N PHE A 29 8.47 12.57 7.91
CA PHE A 29 8.33 13.36 9.14
C PHE A 29 6.87 13.66 9.55
N LEU A 30 5.88 13.49 8.66
CA LEU A 30 4.48 13.86 8.91
C LEU A 30 3.58 12.69 9.33
N LEU A 31 4.06 11.45 9.24
CA LEU A 31 3.28 10.27 9.59
C LEU A 31 3.25 10.05 11.12
N PRO A 32 2.07 9.77 11.72
CA PRO A 32 2.00 9.37 13.13
C PRO A 32 2.85 8.11 13.39
N ASP A 33 3.54 8.04 14.53
CA ASP A 33 4.44 6.92 14.83
C ASP A 33 3.74 5.55 14.76
N GLY A 34 2.51 5.47 15.28
CA GLY A 34 1.72 4.23 15.19
C GLY A 34 1.38 3.80 13.77
N VAL A 35 1.30 4.75 12.81
CA VAL A 35 1.13 4.42 11.38
C VAL A 35 2.45 3.92 10.80
N LYS A 36 3.58 4.55 11.15
CA LYS A 36 4.90 4.11 10.69
C LYS A 36 5.21 2.69 11.15
N ASP A 37 4.96 2.40 12.43
CA ASP A 37 5.22 1.09 13.01
C ASP A 37 4.36 0.01 12.37
N PHE A 38 3.07 0.31 12.14
CA PHE A 38 2.17 -0.57 11.40
C PHE A 38 2.68 -0.85 9.97
N LEU A 39 3.10 0.17 9.23
CA LEU A 39 3.58 0.00 7.85
C LEU A 39 4.85 -0.87 7.80
N ARG A 40 5.80 -0.66 8.72
CA ARG A 40 7.00 -1.51 8.83
C ARG A 40 6.67 -2.95 9.21
N GLU A 41 5.72 -3.14 10.13
CA GLU A 41 5.29 -4.46 10.57
C GLU A 41 4.61 -5.21 9.43
N PHE A 42 3.71 -4.54 8.71
CA PHE A 42 2.98 -5.14 7.60
C PHE A 42 3.93 -5.48 6.43
N ALA A 43 4.86 -4.58 6.09
CA ALA A 43 5.91 -4.88 5.10
C ALA A 43 6.77 -6.08 5.52
N THR A 44 7.12 -6.19 6.80
CA THR A 44 7.85 -7.34 7.33
C THR A 44 7.04 -8.63 7.23
N ALA A 45 5.74 -8.57 7.53
CA ALA A 45 4.84 -9.72 7.45
C ALA A 45 4.72 -10.24 6.01
N VAL A 46 4.54 -9.33 5.04
CA VAL A 46 4.53 -9.64 3.59
C VAL A 46 5.84 -10.28 3.18
N ARG A 47 6.98 -9.67 3.50
CA ARG A 47 8.31 -10.18 3.14
C ARG A 47 8.62 -11.57 3.71
N ARG A 48 8.08 -11.88 4.89
CA ARG A 48 8.23 -13.19 5.53
C ARG A 48 7.22 -14.23 5.03
N GLY A 49 6.23 -13.85 4.22
CA GLY A 49 5.12 -14.73 3.85
C GLY A 49 4.26 -15.15 5.05
N SER A 50 4.22 -14.35 6.14
CA SER A 50 3.46 -14.69 7.35
C SER A 50 1.98 -14.41 7.15
N LEU A 51 1.23 -15.40 6.63
CA LEU A 51 -0.22 -15.24 6.38
C LEU A 51 -0.99 -14.82 7.64
N TYR A 52 -0.57 -15.31 8.81
CA TYR A 52 -1.17 -14.93 10.09
C TYR A 52 -1.04 -13.42 10.35
N ASP A 53 0.18 -12.88 10.25
CA ASP A 53 0.44 -11.46 10.51
C ASP A 53 -0.15 -10.57 9.43
N ILE A 54 -0.09 -11.00 8.16
CA ILE A 54 -0.74 -10.32 7.03
C ILE A 54 -2.24 -10.20 7.28
N THR A 55 -2.89 -11.30 7.69
CA THR A 55 -4.32 -11.32 8.00
C THR A 55 -4.65 -10.38 9.15
N ARG A 56 -3.85 -10.38 10.22
CA ARG A 56 -4.01 -9.47 11.36
C ARG A 56 -3.89 -8.00 10.95
N CYS A 57 -2.85 -7.67 10.18
CA CYS A 57 -2.61 -6.31 9.66
C CYS A 57 -3.79 -5.84 8.80
N TYR A 58 -4.24 -6.66 7.85
CA TYR A 58 -5.29 -6.31 6.90
C TYR A 58 -6.68 -6.22 7.53
N THR A 59 -7.08 -7.22 8.34
CA THR A 59 -8.46 -7.33 8.85
C THR A 59 -8.72 -6.51 10.11
N THR A 60 -7.68 -6.25 10.91
CA THR A 60 -7.84 -5.66 12.25
C THR A 60 -7.12 -4.32 12.36
N GLU A 61 -5.79 -4.30 12.19
CA GLU A 61 -5.00 -3.11 12.50
C GLU A 61 -5.21 -1.98 11.49
N TRP A 62 -5.36 -2.31 10.20
CA TRP A 62 -5.70 -1.34 9.16
C TRP A 62 -6.99 -0.59 9.48
N GLY A 63 -8.05 -1.30 9.89
CA GLY A 63 -9.34 -0.71 10.23
C GLY A 63 -9.23 0.25 11.42
N LYS A 64 -8.56 -0.18 12.50
CA LYS A 64 -8.32 0.65 13.69
C LYS A 64 -7.58 1.95 13.36
N LEU A 65 -6.53 1.88 12.54
CA LEU A 65 -5.75 3.06 12.15
C LEU A 65 -6.50 3.95 11.17
N THR A 66 -7.28 3.35 10.26
CA THR A 66 -8.15 4.08 9.34
C THR A 66 -9.16 4.90 10.12
N ASP A 67 -9.89 4.30 11.06
CA ASP A 67 -10.88 5.01 11.86
C ASP A 67 -10.26 6.12 12.72
N ARG A 68 -9.02 5.92 13.18
CA ARG A 68 -8.32 6.87 14.04
C ARG A 68 -7.74 8.07 13.29
N TYR A 69 -7.15 7.86 12.10
CA TYR A 69 -6.34 8.87 11.42
C TYR A 69 -6.84 9.23 10.02
N TYR A 70 -7.50 8.29 9.32
CA TYR A 70 -7.80 8.38 7.89
C TYR A 70 -9.27 8.14 7.58
N GLN A 71 -10.17 8.43 8.52
CA GLN A 71 -11.61 8.16 8.35
C GLN A 71 -12.19 8.94 7.16
N ARG A 72 -11.70 10.17 6.94
CA ARG A 72 -12.20 11.11 5.94
C ARG A 72 -11.11 11.61 4.99
N THR A 73 -9.92 11.05 5.10
CA THR A 73 -8.74 11.43 4.32
C THR A 73 -8.14 10.17 3.72
N PRO A 74 -7.43 10.30 2.59
CA PRO A 74 -6.66 9.19 2.07
C PRO A 74 -5.55 8.79 3.06
N TRP A 75 -5.15 7.52 3.00
CA TRP A 75 -3.87 7.11 3.56
C TRP A 75 -2.72 7.82 2.81
N PRO A 76 -1.48 7.78 3.31
CA PRO A 76 -0.32 8.31 2.58
C PRO A 76 -0.17 7.68 1.18
N THR A 77 0.53 8.36 0.28
CA THR A 77 0.79 7.81 -1.07
C THR A 77 1.91 6.77 -1.03
N GLU A 78 2.09 6.01 -2.11
CA GLU A 78 3.21 5.08 -2.25
C GLU A 78 4.56 5.81 -2.09
N ALA A 79 4.72 6.94 -2.76
CA ALA A 79 5.93 7.76 -2.68
C ALA A 79 6.25 8.20 -1.24
N ASP A 80 5.21 8.47 -0.44
CA ASP A 80 5.38 8.87 0.97
C ASP A 80 5.93 7.73 1.84
N ILE A 81 5.58 6.48 1.54
CA ILE A 81 5.90 5.33 2.39
C ILE A 81 7.04 4.47 1.84
N ALA A 82 7.41 4.60 0.57
CA ALA A 82 8.40 3.73 -0.06
C ALA A 82 9.75 3.70 0.68
N PRO A 83 10.32 4.84 1.13
CA PRO A 83 11.55 4.82 1.92
C PRO A 83 11.41 4.10 3.27
N LEU A 84 10.24 4.22 3.91
CA LEU A 84 9.94 3.65 5.22
C LEU A 84 9.92 2.12 5.21
N VAL A 85 9.46 1.54 4.10
CA VAL A 85 9.30 0.08 3.94
C VAL A 85 10.42 -0.56 3.13
N GLY A 86 11.45 0.23 2.79
CA GLY A 86 12.64 -0.23 2.08
C GLY A 86 12.42 -0.48 0.59
N HIS A 87 11.49 0.25 -0.04
CA HIS A 87 11.15 0.13 -1.46
C HIS A 87 10.77 -1.30 -1.89
N ASP A 88 10.17 -2.06 -0.97
CA ASP A 88 9.71 -3.42 -1.19
C ASP A 88 8.55 -3.43 -2.19
N ARG A 89 8.86 -3.74 -3.46
CA ARG A 89 7.90 -3.66 -4.58
C ARG A 89 6.64 -4.48 -4.29
N THR A 90 6.79 -5.71 -3.82
CA THR A 90 5.66 -6.61 -3.52
C THR A 90 4.73 -5.98 -2.48
N PHE A 91 5.30 -5.43 -1.41
CA PHE A 91 4.50 -4.72 -0.41
C PHE A 91 3.85 -3.45 -0.97
N LEU A 92 4.56 -2.65 -1.78
CA LEU A 92 4.04 -1.38 -2.31
C LEU A 92 2.84 -1.60 -3.25
N VAL A 93 2.85 -2.65 -4.08
CA VAL A 93 1.69 -3.00 -4.91
C VAL A 93 0.49 -3.45 -4.05
N LEU A 94 0.74 -4.31 -3.05
CA LEU A 94 -0.31 -4.70 -2.09
C LEU A 94 -0.88 -3.49 -1.34
N TYR A 95 -0.02 -2.55 -0.96
CA TYR A 95 -0.41 -1.30 -0.32
C TYR A 95 -1.30 -0.45 -1.22
N ARG A 96 -0.93 -0.27 -2.50
CA ARG A 96 -1.77 0.48 -3.46
C ARG A 96 -3.16 -0.16 -3.63
N LEU A 97 -3.27 -1.48 -3.70
CA LEU A 97 -4.57 -2.15 -3.73
C LEU A 97 -5.42 -1.81 -2.50
N LEU A 98 -4.80 -1.84 -1.32
CA LEU A 98 -5.47 -1.51 -0.06
C LEU A 98 -5.86 -0.03 0.03
N TYR A 99 -5.02 0.86 -0.50
CA TYR A 99 -5.30 2.28 -0.67
C TYR A 99 -6.52 2.51 -1.57
N HIS A 100 -6.56 1.91 -2.76
CA HIS A 100 -7.70 2.04 -3.67
C HIS A 100 -8.99 1.49 -3.04
N LYS A 101 -8.92 0.35 -2.34
CA LYS A 101 -10.05 -0.18 -1.56
C LYS A 101 -10.56 0.85 -0.56
N HIS A 102 -9.68 1.54 0.17
CA HIS A 102 -10.07 2.60 1.11
C HIS A 102 -10.76 3.77 0.40
N VAL A 103 -10.16 4.29 -0.68
CA VAL A 103 -10.76 5.37 -1.48
C VAL A 103 -12.17 5.00 -1.93
N MET A 104 -12.33 3.79 -2.48
CA MET A 104 -13.60 3.36 -3.09
C MET A 104 -14.68 2.93 -2.11
N THR A 105 -14.34 2.53 -0.88
CA THR A 105 -15.32 1.99 0.09
C THR A 105 -15.55 2.91 1.29
N ASN A 106 -14.54 3.68 1.70
CA ASN A 106 -14.61 4.57 2.84
C ASN A 106 -14.85 6.01 2.38
N LEU A 107 -14.04 6.52 1.47
CA LEU A 107 -14.09 7.94 1.09
C LEU A 107 -15.28 8.26 0.17
N THR A 108 -15.73 7.29 -0.64
CA THR A 108 -16.95 7.41 -1.46
C THR A 108 -18.22 7.69 -0.67
N LYS A 109 -18.24 7.36 0.64
CA LYS A 109 -19.32 7.74 1.56
C LYS A 109 -19.43 9.25 1.77
N HIS A 110 -18.38 10.00 1.45
CA HIS A 110 -18.27 11.44 1.64
C HIS A 110 -18.18 12.21 0.33
N ALA A 111 -17.48 11.66 -0.67
CA ALA A 111 -17.40 12.23 -2.02
C ALA A 111 -17.18 11.11 -3.04
N PRO A 112 -17.90 11.09 -4.18
CA PRO A 112 -17.75 10.04 -5.18
C PRO A 112 -16.33 10.00 -5.75
N ALA A 113 -15.82 8.79 -6.01
CA ALA A 113 -14.53 8.59 -6.63
C ALA A 113 -14.55 9.07 -8.10
N LYS A 114 -13.44 9.63 -8.56
CA LYS A 114 -13.28 10.08 -9.96
C LYS A 114 -13.11 8.85 -10.88
N PRO A 115 -13.53 8.92 -12.16
CA PRO A 115 -13.27 7.87 -13.14
C PRO A 115 -11.80 7.44 -13.23
N SER A 116 -10.85 8.38 -13.10
CA SER A 116 -9.41 8.08 -13.07
C SER A 116 -9.02 7.15 -11.92
N GLN A 117 -9.58 7.34 -10.73
CA GLN A 117 -9.28 6.49 -9.58
C GLN A 117 -9.73 5.03 -9.76
N TYR A 118 -10.75 4.81 -10.60
CA TYR A 118 -11.14 3.45 -10.99
C TYR A 118 -10.15 2.84 -11.98
N ALA A 119 -9.66 3.62 -12.95
CA ALA A 119 -8.63 3.19 -13.88
C ALA A 119 -7.31 2.85 -13.15
N ASP A 120 -6.84 3.72 -12.25
CA ASP A 120 -5.61 3.51 -11.47
C ASP A 120 -5.68 2.23 -10.62
N SER A 121 -6.85 1.93 -10.05
CA SER A 121 -7.05 0.69 -9.28
C SER A 121 -6.97 -0.56 -10.13
N TRP A 122 -7.42 -0.46 -11.38
CA TRP A 122 -7.38 -1.54 -12.34
C TRP A 122 -5.94 -1.82 -12.78
N ASP A 123 -5.17 -0.76 -13.06
CA ASP A 123 -3.76 -0.87 -13.41
C ASP A 123 -2.94 -1.47 -12.26
N THR A 124 -3.21 -1.03 -11.03
CA THR A 124 -2.60 -1.62 -9.83
C THR A 124 -2.94 -3.12 -9.69
N TYR A 125 -4.18 -3.50 -10.00
CA TYR A 125 -4.60 -4.90 -9.95
C TYR A 125 -3.93 -5.77 -11.02
N LEU A 126 -3.74 -5.24 -12.22
CA LEU A 126 -2.95 -5.89 -13.26
C LEU A 126 -1.49 -6.07 -12.83
N GLU A 127 -0.89 -5.05 -12.22
CA GLU A 127 0.48 -5.13 -11.70
C GLU A 127 0.63 -6.18 -10.59
N PHE A 128 -0.35 -6.28 -9.69
CA PHE A 128 -0.37 -7.32 -8.67
C PHE A 128 -0.40 -8.72 -9.29
N PHE A 129 -1.22 -8.92 -10.32
CA PHE A 129 -1.24 -10.21 -11.01
C PHE A 129 0.05 -10.52 -11.74
N ALA A 130 0.66 -9.54 -12.40
CA ALA A 130 1.97 -9.72 -13.04
C ALA A 130 3.01 -10.19 -12.02
N LEU A 131 3.07 -9.54 -10.84
CA LEU A 131 3.93 -9.95 -9.73
C LEU A 131 3.69 -11.38 -9.26
N VAL A 132 2.43 -11.77 -9.07
CA VAL A 132 2.07 -13.13 -8.63
C VAL A 132 2.46 -14.18 -9.68
N LEU A 133 2.31 -13.86 -10.96
CA LEU A 133 2.65 -14.77 -12.06
C LEU A 133 4.16 -14.89 -12.30
N GLU A 134 4.91 -13.79 -12.11
CA GLU A 134 6.39 -13.77 -12.16
C GLU A 134 6.98 -14.68 -11.06
N ASP A 135 6.53 -14.52 -9.82
CA ASP A 135 6.96 -15.35 -8.68
C ASP A 135 6.68 -16.85 -8.90
N ALA A 136 5.54 -17.18 -9.51
CA ALA A 136 5.17 -18.55 -9.82
C ALA A 136 6.04 -19.17 -10.94
N ALA A 137 6.55 -18.36 -11.87
CA ALA A 137 7.38 -18.83 -12.98
C ALA A 137 8.84 -19.09 -12.54
N ASP A 138 9.37 -18.28 -11.63
CA ASP A 138 10.75 -18.41 -11.13
C ASP A 138 10.96 -19.65 -10.21
N GLY A 139 9.89 -20.23 -9.68
CA GLY A 139 9.92 -21.44 -8.85
C GLY A 139 10.06 -22.78 -9.61
N GLY A 140 10.17 -22.76 -10.94
CA GLY A 140 10.07 -23.96 -11.80
C GLY A 140 11.37 -24.69 -12.18
N ASP A 141 12.55 -24.10 -11.99
CA ASP A 141 13.81 -24.63 -12.56
C ASP A 141 14.71 -25.31 -11.51
N GLY A 142 14.14 -26.23 -10.73
CA GLY A 142 14.81 -26.89 -9.59
C GLY A 142 14.98 -28.40 -9.66
N ASP A 143 14.44 -29.11 -10.65
CA ASP A 143 14.65 -30.56 -10.80
C ASP A 143 15.74 -30.82 -11.85
N GLY A 144 16.98 -30.59 -11.41
CA GLY A 144 18.16 -31.07 -12.11
C GLY A 144 18.23 -32.59 -12.05
N ASP A 145 18.12 -33.19 -13.24
CA ASP A 145 18.50 -34.57 -13.54
C ASP A 145 19.80 -34.94 -12.82
N GLY A 146 19.69 -35.82 -11.83
CA GLY A 146 20.80 -36.50 -11.19
C GLY A 146 20.77 -37.97 -11.56
N ASP A 147 21.14 -38.28 -12.80
CA ASP A 147 21.57 -39.62 -13.18
C ASP A 147 22.67 -40.10 -12.22
N GLY A 148 22.38 -41.19 -11.52
CA GLY A 148 23.34 -41.93 -10.70
C GLY A 148 23.28 -43.40 -11.07
N ASP A 149 23.81 -43.71 -12.24
CA ASP A 149 24.19 -45.05 -12.67
C ASP A 149 25.37 -45.54 -11.79
N GLY A 150 25.26 -46.74 -11.21
CA GLY A 150 26.28 -47.34 -10.33
C GLY A 150 25.79 -48.48 -9.46
#